data_AF-A0A3M1I2L7-F1
#
_entry.id   AF-A0A3M1I2L7-F1
#
_cell.length_a   1.000
_cell.length_b   1.000
_cell.length_c   1.000
_cell.angle_alpha   90.00
_cell.angle_beta   90.00
_cell.angle_gamma   90.00
#
_symmetry.space_group_name_H-M   'P 1'
#
loop_
_entity.id
_entity.type
_entity.pdbx_description
1 polymer ?
#
loop_
_entity_poly.entity_id
_entity_poly.type
_entity_poly.pdbx_seq_one_letter_code
_entity_poly.pdbx_strand_id
1 'polypeptide(L)'
;MNEEELNALMRPKKVCLCKGLTRADIEKAYDKGAKTLDAIMKETLAGTGCGTCEWEIEKILREKQQKEEQEKKGQQLELFKNGS
;
A
#
# COMPACT_ATOMS: atom_id res chain seq x y z
N MET A 1 12.31 3.29 21.35
CA MET A 1 11.60 4.44 20.78
C MET A 1 12.62 5.55 20.61
N ASN A 2 13.17 5.65 19.40
CA ASN A 2 14.07 6.74 19.05
C ASN A 2 13.26 7.95 18.53
N GLU A 3 13.94 9.07 18.30
CA GLU A 3 13.31 10.30 17.79
C GLU A 3 12.67 10.11 16.41
N GLU A 4 13.28 9.28 15.55
CA GLU A 4 12.79 9.00 14.20
C GLU A 4 11.46 8.23 14.21
N GLU A 5 11.36 7.20 15.04
CA GLU A 5 10.14 6.42 15.28
C GLU A 5 9.01 7.28 15.86
N LEU A 6 9.34 8.20 16.79
CA LEU A 6 8.37 9.13 17.36
C LEU A 6 7.80 10.08 16.30
N ASN A 7 8.65 10.59 15.41
CA ASN A 7 8.23 11.46 14.31
C ASN A 7 7.33 10.73 13.31
N ALA A 8 7.64 9.47 12.97
CA ALA A 8 6.82 8.66 12.09
C ALA A 8 5.39 8.42 12.65
N LEU A 9 5.26 8.31 13.97
CA LEU A 9 3.97 8.15 14.66
C LEU A 9 3.18 9.47 14.74
N MET A 10 3.81 10.57 15.15
CA MET A 10 3.11 11.85 15.33
C MET A 10 2.81 12.59 14.02
N ARG A 11 3.65 12.41 12.99
CA ARG A 11 3.51 13.09 11.69
C ARG A 11 3.72 12.07 10.56
N PRO A 12 2.74 11.17 10.35
CA PRO A 12 2.88 10.15 9.31
C PRO A 12 3.08 10.80 7.95
N LYS A 13 4.03 10.26 7.18
CA LYS A 13 4.32 10.74 5.84
C LYS A 13 3.07 10.61 4.97
N LYS A 14 2.66 11.74 4.39
CA LYS A 14 1.54 11.80 3.44
C LYS A 14 2.03 11.41 2.04
N VAL A 15 1.28 10.53 1.40
CA VAL A 15 1.43 10.15 -0.01
C VAL A 15 0.74 11.20 -0.88
N CYS A 16 -0.48 11.60 -0.55
CA CYS A 16 -1.21 12.65 -1.25
C CYS A 16 -1.36 13.89 -0.37
N LEU A 17 -0.66 14.97 -0.70
CA LEU A 17 -0.75 16.22 0.07
C LEU A 17 -2.11 16.92 -0.12
N CYS A 18 -2.68 16.91 -1.33
CA CYS A 18 -3.96 17.55 -1.63
C CYS A 18 -5.13 17.00 -0.80
N LYS A 19 -5.10 15.68 -0.53
CA LYS A 19 -6.16 14.97 0.19
C LYS A 19 -5.75 14.54 1.60
N GLY A 20 -4.51 14.81 2.00
CA GLY A 20 -4.00 14.46 3.31
C GLY A 20 -3.80 12.96 3.55
N LEU A 21 -3.73 12.15 2.49
CA LEU A 21 -3.71 10.68 2.59
C LEU A 21 -2.30 10.16 2.86
N THR A 22 -2.22 9.13 3.69
CA THR A 22 -1.00 8.42 4.08
C THR A 22 -0.85 7.13 3.27
N ARG A 23 0.30 6.46 3.41
CA ARG A 23 0.51 5.12 2.84
C ARG A 23 -0.51 4.10 3.37
N ALA A 24 -0.84 4.17 4.66
CA ALA A 24 -1.82 3.27 5.27
C ALA A 24 -3.22 3.40 4.65
N ASP A 25 -3.61 4.61 4.23
CA ASP A 25 -4.90 4.82 3.55
C ASP A 25 -4.94 4.13 2.18
N ILE A 26 -3.83 4.21 1.43
CA ILE A 26 -3.68 3.54 0.12
C ILE A 26 -3.67 2.02 0.29
N GLU A 27 -2.92 1.50 1.26
CA GLU A 27 -2.85 0.07 1.55
C GLU A 27 -4.22 -0.47 2.00
N LYS A 28 -4.96 0.28 2.82
CA LYS A 28 -6.32 -0.07 3.23
C LYS A 28 -7.27 -0.13 2.03
N ALA A 29 -7.18 0.82 1.09
CA ALA A 29 -7.97 0.78 -0.14
C ALA A 29 -7.61 -0.44 -1.01
N TYR A 30 -6.32 -0.76 -1.11
CA TYR A 30 -5.84 -1.96 -1.79
C TYR A 30 -6.40 -3.26 -1.17
N ASP A 31 -6.42 -3.33 0.16
CA ASP A 31 -6.92 -4.48 0.91
C ASP A 31 -8.45 -4.66 0.77
N LYS A 32 -9.18 -3.55 0.52
CA LYS A 32 -10.60 -3.60 0.13
C LYS A 32 -10.84 -4.07 -1.32
N GLY A 33 -9.79 -4.24 -2.12
CA GLY A 33 -9.88 -4.71 -3.51
C GLY A 33 -9.54 -3.69 -4.58
N ALA A 34 -9.17 -2.45 -4.24
CA ALA A 34 -8.71 -1.47 -5.23
C ALA A 34 -7.27 -1.81 -5.70
N LYS A 35 -7.15 -2.74 -6.66
CA LYS A 35 -5.85 -3.29 -7.10
C LYS A 35 -5.15 -2.49 -8.20
N THR A 36 -5.74 -1.40 -8.69
CA THR A 36 -5.18 -0.55 -9.76
C THR A 36 -5.14 0.92 -9.35
N LEU A 37 -4.31 1.73 -10.02
CA LEU A 37 -4.22 3.17 -9.77
C LEU A 37 -5.60 3.84 -9.89
N ASP A 38 -6.31 3.60 -11.00
CA ASP A 38 -7.67 4.13 -11.22
C ASP A 38 -8.66 3.73 -10.11
N ALA A 39 -8.63 2.47 -9.66
CA ALA A 39 -9.49 2.01 -8.57
C ALA A 39 -9.15 2.71 -7.24
N ILE A 40 -7.86 2.92 -6.95
CA ILE A 40 -7.41 3.67 -5.77
C ILE A 40 -7.85 5.12 -5.85
N MET A 41 -7.69 5.77 -7.01
CA MET A 41 -8.12 7.15 -7.21
C MET A 41 -9.63 7.30 -7.01
N LYS A 42 -10.43 6.34 -7.48
CA LYS A 42 -11.89 6.30 -7.26
C LYS A 42 -12.27 6.11 -5.80
N GLU A 43 -11.60 5.23 -5.08
CA GLU A 43 -11.90 4.94 -3.67
C GLU A 43 -11.41 6.04 -2.72
N THR A 44 -10.25 6.65 -3.00
CA THR A 44 -9.56 7.53 -2.04
C THR A 44 -9.55 9.01 -2.45
N LEU A 45 -9.91 9.33 -3.70
CA LEU A 45 -9.75 10.66 -4.32
C LEU A 45 -8.29 11.13 -4.44
N ALA A 46 -7.31 10.26 -4.19
CA ALA A 46 -5.91 10.56 -4.50
C ALA A 46 -5.73 10.79 -6.01
N GLY A 47 -4.71 11.56 -6.40
CA GLY A 47 -4.40 11.84 -7.81
C GLY A 47 -5.36 12.80 -8.52
N THR A 48 -6.60 12.97 -8.06
CA THR A 48 -7.61 13.84 -8.72
C THR A 48 -7.38 15.36 -8.54
N GLY A 49 -6.24 15.75 -7.98
CA GLY A 49 -5.87 17.15 -7.72
C GLY A 49 -4.70 17.57 -8.61
N CYS A 50 -3.48 17.50 -8.07
CA CYS A 50 -2.26 17.84 -8.81
C CYS A 50 -1.55 16.64 -9.48
N GLY A 51 -1.99 15.41 -9.23
CA GLY A 51 -1.39 14.19 -9.82
C GLY A 51 0.00 13.78 -9.28
N THR A 52 0.70 14.61 -8.49
CA THR A 52 2.09 14.33 -8.08
C THR A 52 2.29 13.08 -7.23
N CYS A 53 1.22 12.56 -6.63
CA CYS A 53 1.25 11.33 -5.83
C CYS A 53 1.06 10.05 -6.63
N GLU A 54 0.71 10.11 -7.92
CA GLU A 54 0.35 8.94 -8.73
C GLU A 54 1.48 7.91 -8.80
N TRP A 55 2.72 8.35 -9.04
CA TRP A 55 3.88 7.46 -9.12
C TRP A 55 4.15 6.73 -7.80
N GLU A 56 3.96 7.40 -6.65
CA GLU A 56 4.16 6.80 -5.33
C GLU A 56 3.04 5.79 -5.03
N ILE A 57 1.81 6.08 -5.45
CA ILE A 57 0.69 5.14 -5.35
C ILE A 57 0.97 3.88 -6.19
N GLU A 58 1.39 4.04 -7.45
CA GLU A 58 1.76 2.89 -8.29
C GLU A 58 2.86 2.04 -7.67
N LYS A 59 3.86 2.68 -7.06
CA LYS A 59 4.93 1.97 -6.34
C LYS A 59 4.38 1.15 -5.17
N ILE A 60 3.54 1.74 -4.33
CA ILE A 60 2.89 1.04 -3.19
C ILE A 60 2.08 -0.16 -3.69
N LEU A 61 1.33 0.00 -4.78
CA LEU A 61 0.54 -1.08 -5.37
C LEU A 61 1.42 -2.24 -5.84
N ARG A 62 2.52 -1.96 -6.55
CA ARG A 62 3.47 -3.00 -7.00
C ARG A 62 4.08 -3.74 -5.81
N GLU A 63 4.52 -3.01 -4.79
CA GLU A 63 5.07 -3.60 -3.56
C GLU A 63 4.06 -4.53 -2.87
N LYS A 64 2.79 -4.11 -2.77
CA LYS A 64 1.71 -4.93 -2.18
C LYS A 64 1.43 -6.19 -3.00
N GLN A 65 1.34 -6.07 -4.32
CA GLN A 65 1.12 -7.22 -5.23
C GLN A 65 2.25 -8.24 -5.14
N GLN A 66 3.51 -7.78 -5.12
CA GLN A 66 4.67 -8.66 -4.97
C GLN A 66 4.68 -9.38 -3.62
N LYS A 67 4.32 -8.70 -2.53
CA LYS A 67 4.20 -9.34 -1.20
C LYS A 67 3.11 -10.41 -1.20
N GLU A 68 1.91 -10.10 -1.69
CA GLU A 68 0.82 -11.08 -1.78
C GLU A 68 1.21 -12.31 -2.62
N GLU A 69 1.98 -12.13 -3.69
CA GLU A 69 2.45 -13.24 -4.53
C GLU A 69 3.52 -14.09 -3.81
N GLN A 70 4.44 -13.46 -3.09
CA GLN A 70 5.46 -14.16 -2.30
C GLN A 70 4.83 -14.96 -1.15
N GLU A 71 3.84 -14.40 -0.46
CA GLU A 71 3.10 -15.07 0.60
C GLU A 71 2.39 -16.33 0.09
N LYS A 72 1.73 -16.25 -1.07
CA LYS A 72 1.09 -17.41 -1.71
C LYS A 72 2.10 -18.50 -2.08
N LYS A 73 3.25 -18.13 -2.63
CA LYS A 73 4.34 -19.07 -2.97
C LYS A 73 4.90 -19.74 -1.72
N GLY A 74 5.09 -18.99 -0.64
CA GLY A 74 5.55 -19.49 0.65
C GLY A 74 4.57 -20.49 1.26
N GLN A 75 3.29 -20.14 1.34
CA GLN A 75 2.23 -21.03 1.86
C GLN A 75 2.10 -22.32 1.03
N GLN A 76 2.18 -22.22 -0.29
CA GLN A 76 2.15 -23.38 -1.18
C GLN A 76 3.34 -24.32 -0.92
N LEU A 77 4.54 -23.78 -0.69
CA LEU A 77 5.72 -24.58 -0.37
C LEU A 77 5.61 -25.28 1.00
N GLU A 78 5.03 -24.63 2.02
CA GLU A 78 4.79 -25.24 3.33
C GLU A 78 3.74 -26.35 3.27
N LEU A 79 2.67 -26.17 2.47
CA LEU A 79 1.66 -27.21 2.23
C LEU A 79 2.27 -28.48 1.61
N PHE A 80 3.21 -28.33 0.67
CA PHE A 80 3.91 -29.48 0.09
C PHE A 80 4.85 -30.20 1.07
N LYS A 81 5.44 -29.49 2.03
CA LYS A 81 6.37 -30.08 3.02
C LYS A 81 5.67 -30.87 4.12
N ASN A 82 4.42 -30.54 4.44
CA ASN A 82 3.65 -31.17 5.52
C ASN A 82 2.69 -32.27 5.02
N GLY A 83 2.63 -32.51 3.70
CA GLY A 83 1.74 -33.49 3.06
C GLY A 83 2.42 -34.79 2.62
N SER A 84 3.62 -35.11 3.13
CA SER A 84 4.34 -36.38 2.92
C SER A 84 4.64 -37.07 4.24
#